data_AF-V4Y4A3-F1
#
_entry.id   AF-V4Y4A3-F1
#
_cell.length_a   1.000
_cell.length_b   1.000
_cell.length_c   1.000
_cell.angle_alpha   90.00
_cell.angle_beta   90.00
_cell.angle_gamma   90.00
#
_symmetry.space_group_name_H-M   'P 1'
#
loop_
_entity.id
_entity.type
_entity.pdbx_description
1 polymer ?
#
loop_
_entity_poly.entity_id
_entity_poly.type
_entity_poly.pdbx_seq_one_letter_code
_entity_poly.pdbx_strand_id
1 'polypeptide(L)' 'MEWNLATTVVALVVLVAAGAGALIAAPIPMTAATILMMVVPSMLVFGGLSALIGAKHGEWRAR' A
#
# COMPACT_ATOMS: atom_id res chain seq x y z
N MET A 1 -10.22 -4.54 -16.65
CA MET A 1 -9.00 -3.74 -16.39
C MET A 1 -7.84 -4.71 -16.48
N GLU A 2 -6.92 -4.51 -17.42
CA GLU A 2 -5.72 -5.34 -17.48
C GLU A 2 -4.82 -4.97 -16.31
N TRP A 3 -4.52 -5.96 -15.46
CA TRP A 3 -3.62 -5.79 -14.34
C TRP A 3 -2.19 -5.87 -14.84
N ASN A 4 -1.59 -4.70 -15.03
CA ASN A 4 -0.18 -4.54 -15.35
C ASN A 4 0.53 -3.77 -14.22
N LEU A 5 1.86 -3.65 -14.34
CA LEU A 5 2.69 -2.96 -13.34
C LEU A 5 2.16 -1.56 -13.02
N ALA A 6 1.80 -0.78 -14.03
CA ALA A 6 1.32 0.59 -13.85
C ALA A 6 0.01 0.62 -13.06
N THR A 7 -0.99 -0.19 -13.44
CA THR A 7 -2.27 -0.25 -12.72
C THR A 7 -2.11 -0.73 -11.28
N THR A 8 -1.19 -1.67 -11.03
CA THR A 8 -0.91 -2.19 -9.68
C THR A 8 -0.25 -1.13 -8.80
N VAL A 9 0.72 -0.38 -9.33
CA VAL A 9 1.37 0.71 -8.60
C VAL A 9 0.36 1.81 -8.27
N VAL A 10 -0.48 2.20 -9.23
CA VAL A 10 -1.53 3.20 -9.00
C VAL A 10 -2.50 2.73 -7.91
N ALA A 11 -2.95 1.48 -7.98
CA ALA A 11 -3.84 0.90 -6.98
C ALA A 11 -3.20 0.91 -5.58
N LEU A 12 -1.91 0.56 -5.46
CA LEU A 12 -1.17 0.62 -4.19
C LEU A 12 -1.10 2.05 -3.65
N VAL A 13 -0.75 3.03 -4.48
CA VAL A 13 -0.65 4.43 -4.05
C VAL A 13 -2.01 4.97 -3.60
N VAL A 14 -3.09 4.67 -4.31
CA VAL A 14 -4.46 5.06 -3.92
C VAL A 14 -4.84 4.43 -2.58
N LEU A 15 -4.54 3.14 -2.39
CA LEU A 15 -4.79 2.45 -1.14
C LEU A 15 -4.02 3.09 0.04
N VAL A 16 -2.75 3.41 -0.16
CA VAL A 16 -1.93 4.06 0.87
C VAL A 16 -2.44 5.46 1.17
N ALA A 17 -2.79 6.25 0.16
CA ALA A 17 -3.35 7.59 0.34
C ALA A 17 -4.67 7.56 1.11
N ALA A 18 -5.57 6.62 0.79
CA ALA A 18 -6.82 6.42 1.50
C ALA A 18 -6.59 6.02 2.97
N GLY A 19 -5.67 5.08 3.23
CA GLY A 19 -5.30 4.68 4.58
C GLY A 19 -4.68 5.81 5.40
N ALA A 20 -3.77 6.59 4.80
CA ALA A 20 -3.17 7.74 5.45
C ALA A 20 -4.21 8.81 5.81
N GLY A 21 -5.10 9.15 4.86
CA GLY A 21 -6.19 10.09 5.10
C GLY A 21 -7.14 9.64 6.21
N ALA A 22 -7.49 8.34 6.22
CA ALA A 22 -8.33 7.76 7.28
C ALA A 22 -7.65 7.83 8.65
N LEU A 23 -6.35 7.53 8.75
CA LEU A 23 -5.60 7.62 10.01
C LEU A 23 -5.49 9.05 10.52
N ILE A 24 -5.34 10.03 9.63
CA ILE A 24 -5.30 11.46 9.99
C ILE A 24 -6.66 11.93 10.51
N ALA A 25 -7.76 11.44 9.94
CA ALA A 25 -9.12 11.83 10.33
C ALA A 25 -9.64 11.07 11.57
N ALA A 26 -9.01 9.95 11.93
CA ALA A 26 -9.46 9.12 13.05
C ALA A 26 -9.17 9.80 14.41
N PRO A 27 -10.05 9.65 15.41
CA PRO A 27 -9.85 10.18 16.76
C PRO A 27 -8.89 9.29 17.56
N ILE A 28 -7.67 9.10 17.05
CA ILE A 28 -6.62 8.28 17.65
C ILE A 28 -5.46 9.17 18.12
N PRO A 29 -4.76 8.82 19.22
CA PRO A 29 -3.67 9.62 19.78
C PRO A 29 -2.38 9.45 18.95
N MET A 30 -2.40 9.82 17.67
CA MET A 30 -1.27 9.74 16.76
C MET A 30 -1.15 11.04 15.96
N THR A 31 0.05 11.62 15.91
CA THR A 31 0.27 12.87 15.18
C THR A 31 0.34 12.65 13.67
N ALA A 32 -0.05 13.66 12.88
CA ALA A 32 0.07 13.62 11.43
C ALA A 32 1.53 13.43 10.98
N ALA A 33 2.51 13.98 11.70
CA ALA A 33 3.93 13.80 11.42
C ALA A 33 4.35 12.32 11.53
N THR A 34 3.92 11.62 12.59
CA THR A 34 4.15 10.18 12.74
C THR A 34 3.53 9.38 11.60
N ILE A 35 2.30 9.72 11.21
CA ILE A 35 1.60 9.04 10.10
C ILE A 35 2.40 9.21 8.80
N LEU A 36 2.72 10.45 8.43
CA LEU A 36 3.34 10.75 7.13
C LEU A 36 4.80 10.35 7.04
N MET A 37 5.56 10.41 8.15
CA MET A 37 7.01 10.17 8.14
C MET A 37 7.42 8.77 8.60
N MET A 38 6.49 7.98 9.17
CA MET A 38 6.79 6.63 9.64
C MET A 38 5.81 5.60 9.07
N VAL A 39 4.51 5.86 9.20
CA VAL A 39 3.48 4.89 8.81
C VAL A 39 3.38 4.77 7.29
N VAL A 40 3.26 5.89 6.57
CA VAL A 40 3.16 5.91 5.10
C VAL A 40 4.38 5.25 4.43
N PRO A 41 5.64 5.56 4.81
CA PRO A 41 6.81 4.84 4.30
C PRO A 41 6.73 3.33 4.54
N SER A 42 6.34 2.91 5.74
CA SER A 42 6.22 1.49 6.08
C SER A 42 5.12 0.79 5.27
N MET A 43 3.98 1.44 5.06
CA MET A 43 2.89 0.94 4.22
C MET A 43 3.33 0.76 2.77
N LEU A 44 4.10 1.69 2.22
CA LEU A 44 4.61 1.59 0.85
C LEU A 44 5.60 0.43 0.71
N VAL A 45 6.54 0.29 1.65
CA VAL A 45 7.52 -0.81 1.63
C VAL A 45 6.81 -2.15 1.77
N PHE A 46 5.99 -2.32 2.81
CA PHE A 46 5.31 -3.58 3.07
C PHE A 46 4.27 -3.93 2.00
N GLY A 47 3.49 -2.96 1.55
CA GLY A 47 2.53 -3.14 0.47
C GLY A 47 3.20 -3.49 -0.85
N GLY A 48 4.33 -2.84 -1.16
CA GLY A 48 5.15 -3.15 -2.34
C GLY A 48 5.72 -4.57 -2.30
N LEU A 49 6.28 -4.98 -1.16
CA LEU A 49 6.76 -6.36 -0.96
C LEU A 49 5.62 -7.38 -1.11
N SER A 50 4.47 -7.10 -0.49
CA SER A 50 3.29 -7.97 -0.58
C SER A 50 2.78 -8.10 -2.02
N ALA A 51 2.73 -7.00 -2.76
CA ALA A 51 2.33 -7.01 -4.17
C ALA A 51 3.30 -7.82 -5.04
N LEU A 52 4.61 -7.68 -4.82
CA LEU A 52 5.65 -8.43 -5.53
C LEU A 52 5.54 -9.93 -5.26
N ILE A 53 5.49 -10.32 -3.98
CA ILE A 53 5.40 -11.73 -3.58
C ILE A 53 4.10 -12.34 -4.07
N GLY A 54 2.97 -11.63 -3.94
CA GLY A 54 1.67 -12.08 -4.42
C GLY A 54 1.66 -12.35 -5.92
N ALA A 55 2.25 -11.46 -6.73
CA ALA A 55 2.38 -11.68 -8.17
C ALA A 55 3.20 -12.94 -8.49
N LYS A 56 4.34 -13.14 -7.81
CA LYS A 56 5.18 -14.34 -8.00
C LYS A 56 4.53 -15.62 -7.52
N HIS A 57 3.77 -15.57 -6.43
CA HIS A 57 2.99 -16.71 -5.98
C HIS A 57 1.86 -17.06 -6.97
N GLY A 58 1.21 -16.05 -7.56
CA GLY A 58 0.22 -16.23 -8.62
C GLY A 58 0.83 -16.89 -9.87
N GLU A 59 1.99 -16.41 -10.32
CA GLU A 59 2.75 -17.03 -11.43
C GLU A 59 3.12 -18.49 -11.13
N TRP A 60 3.50 -18.81 -9.88
CA TRP A 60 3.83 -20.18 -9.48
C TRP A 60 2.60 -21.11 -9.49
N ARG A 61 1.43 -20.63 -9.03
CA ARG A 61 0.18 -21.41 -9.02
C ARG A 61 -0.46 -21.63 -10.40
N ALA A 62 -0.17 -20.73 -11.35
CA ALA A 62 -0.70 -20.82 -12.71
C ALA A 62 0.09 -21.78 -13.62
N ARG A 63 1.20 -22.34 -13.12
CA ARG A 63 1.98 -23.40 -13.75
C ARG A 63 1.52 -24.76 -13.24
#